data_AF-A0A930YAJ2-F1
#
_entry.id   AF-A0A930YAJ2-F1
#
_cell.length_a   1.000
_cell.length_b   1.000
_cell.length_c   1.000
_cell.angle_alpha   90.00
_cell.angle_beta   90.00
_cell.angle_gamma   90.00
#
_symmetry.space_group_name_H-M   'P 1'
#
loop_
_entity.id
_entity.type
_entity.pdbx_description
1 polymer ?
#
loop_
_entity_poly.entity_id
_entity_poly.type
_entity_poly.pdbx_seq_one_letter_code
_entity_poly.pdbx_strand_id
1 'polypeptide(L)' 'MEIKTDQWFNQSGGAYVSQALNATVTKLFNNQQGELLSLNTLTLQGNNLLLDNREGVIESRGNLTLDLKQWKTLGR' A
#
# COMPACT_ATOMS: atom_id res chain seq x y z
N MET A 1 -13.08 3.00 -3.31
CA MET A 1 -12.77 3.34 -1.90
C MET A 1 -11.62 4.33 -1.88
N GLU A 2 -11.73 5.37 -1.06
CA GLU A 2 -10.63 6.32 -0.81
C GLU A 2 -10.14 6.17 0.63
N ILE A 3 -8.82 6.13 0.81
CA ILE A 3 -8.16 6.15 2.14
C ILE A 3 -7.16 7.30 2.14
N LYS A 4 -7.19 8.10 3.20
CA LYS A 4 -6.20 9.16 3.47
C LYS A 4 -5.71 8.99 4.90
N THR A 5 -4.43 8.69 5.07
CA THR A 5 -3.82 8.50 6.38
C THR A 5 -2.37 8.94 6.37
N ASP A 6 -1.84 9.23 7.56
CA ASP A 6 -0.41 9.44 7.73
C ASP A 6 0.35 8.13 7.71
N GLN A 7 -0.16 7.14 8.44
CA GLN A 7 0.46 5.82 8.57
C GLN A 7 -0.61 4.74 8.41
N TRP A 8 -0.23 3.65 7.76
CA TRP A 8 -1.06 2.46 7.61
C TRP A 8 -0.25 1.23 8.00
N PHE A 9 -0.68 0.57 9.09
CA PHE A 9 -0.11 -0.66 9.59
C PHE A 9 -1.00 -1.83 9.17
N ASN A 10 -0.44 -2.76 8.42
CA ASN A 10 -1.05 -4.00 7.95
C ASN A 10 -0.10 -5.19 8.15
N GLN A 11 0.75 -5.14 9.18
CA GLN A 11 1.73 -6.18 9.46
C GLN A 11 1.05 -7.48 9.88
N SER A 12 1.42 -8.61 9.27
CA SER A 12 0.80 -9.93 9.50
C SER A 12 -0.74 -9.90 9.38
N GLY A 13 -1.28 -8.91 8.67
CA GLY A 13 -2.69 -8.61 8.54
C GLY A 13 -3.16 -8.69 7.09
N GLY A 14 -4.45 -8.44 6.87
CA GLY A 14 -5.07 -8.49 5.56
C GLY A 14 -6.05 -7.34 5.33
N ALA A 15 -5.91 -6.67 4.19
CA ALA A 15 -6.82 -5.65 3.71
C ALA A 15 -7.30 -6.02 2.28
N TYR A 16 -8.57 -6.38 2.18
CA TYR A 16 -9.16 -6.89 0.94
C TYR A 16 -10.34 -6.04 0.50
N VAL A 17 -10.32 -5.59 -0.75
CA VAL A 17 -11.37 -4.73 -1.30
C VAL A 17 -11.80 -5.23 -2.67
N SER A 18 -13.11 -5.35 -2.88
CA SER A 18 -13.69 -5.78 -4.16
C SER A 18 -13.75 -4.68 -5.22
N GLN A 19 -13.61 -3.43 -4.80
CA GLN A 19 -13.66 -2.24 -5.65
C GLN A 19 -12.29 -1.60 -5.82
N ALA A 20 -12.21 -0.58 -6.67
CA ALA A 20 -10.99 0.21 -6.83
C ALA A 20 -10.59 0.86 -5.49
N LEU A 21 -9.31 0.82 -5.16
CA LEU A 21 -8.72 1.43 -3.97
C LEU A 21 -7.79 2.57 -4.37
N ASN A 22 -8.05 3.77 -3.87
CA ASN A 22 -7.15 4.90 -3.97
C ASN A 22 -6.69 5.30 -2.56
N ALA A 23 -5.46 4.95 -2.21
CA ALA A 23 -4.87 5.20 -0.91
C ALA A 23 -3.79 6.28 -0.99
N THR A 24 -3.97 7.37 -0.23
CA THR A 24 -2.92 8.37 -0.01
C THR A 24 -2.31 8.15 1.38
N VAL A 25 -1.02 7.81 1.42
CA VAL A 25 -0.25 7.60 2.67
C VAL A 25 0.93 8.57 2.70
N THR A 26 1.00 9.42 3.73
CA THR A 26 1.96 10.55 3.73
C THR A 26 3.29 10.23 4.40
N LYS A 27 3.36 9.23 5.30
CA LYS A 27 4.57 8.88 6.06
C LYS A 27 5.01 7.42 5.91
N LEU A 28 4.18 6.46 6.32
CA LEU A 28 4.57 5.04 6.40
C LEU A 28 3.43 4.11 5.98
N PHE A 29 3.70 3.23 5.03
CA PHE A 29 2.89 2.04 4.78
C PHE A 29 3.72 0.83 5.20
N ASN A 30 3.27 0.13 6.23
CA ASN A 30 3.95 -1.03 6.79
C ASN A 30 3.08 -2.28 6.61
N ASN A 31 3.45 -3.09 5.64
CA ASN A 31 2.78 -4.31 5.22
C ASN A 31 3.71 -5.53 5.36
N GLN A 32 4.60 -5.52 6.36
CA GLN A 32 5.48 -6.67 6.60
C GLN A 32 4.65 -7.94 6.86
N GLN A 33 4.91 -9.02 6.13
CA GLN A 33 4.14 -10.28 6.23
C GLN A 33 2.62 -10.10 6.06
N GLY A 34 2.18 -8.98 5.48
CA GLY A 34 0.78 -8.61 5.33
C GLY A 34 0.31 -8.70 3.89
N GLU A 35 -1.00 -8.62 3.71
CA GLU A 35 -1.65 -8.68 2.39
C GLU A 35 -2.52 -7.46 2.16
N LEU A 36 -2.28 -6.75 1.05
CA LEU A 36 -3.16 -5.71 0.53
C LEU A 36 -3.61 -6.12 -0.88
N LEU A 37 -4.88 -6.52 -1.03
CA LEU A 37 -5.41 -7.00 -2.30
C LEU A 37 -6.62 -6.17 -2.74
N SER A 38 -6.65 -5.78 -4.02
CA SER A 38 -7.85 -5.28 -4.68
C SER A 38 -8.27 -6.17 -5.85
N LEU A 39 -9.56 -6.50 -5.93
CA LEU A 39 -10.13 -7.17 -7.11
C LEU A 39 -10.32 -6.20 -8.31
N ASN A 40 -9.97 -4.93 -8.16
CA ASN A 40 -9.97 -3.91 -9.21
C ASN A 40 -8.68 -3.07 -9.08
N THR A 41 -8.60 -1.89 -9.70
CA THR A 41 -7.44 -0.99 -9.63
C THR A 41 -7.04 -0.67 -8.18
N LEU A 42 -5.75 -0.76 -7.90
CA LEU A 42 -5.13 -0.30 -6.67
C LEU A 42 -4.15 0.82 -6.97
N THR A 43 -4.36 1.98 -6.35
CA THR A 43 -3.43 3.10 -6.34
C THR A 43 -2.96 3.35 -4.91
N LEU A 44 -1.65 3.28 -4.68
CA LEU A 44 -1.02 3.73 -3.44
C LEU A 44 -0.11 4.91 -3.78
N GLN A 45 -0.39 6.08 -3.20
CA GLN A 45 0.32 7.32 -3.51
C GLN A 45 0.81 8.05 -2.26
N GLY A 46 1.94 8.73 -2.38
CA GLY A 46 2.51 9.54 -1.31
C GLY A 46 3.73 10.33 -1.74
N ASN A 47 3.83 11.58 -1.29
CA ASN A 47 4.95 12.44 -1.67
C ASN A 47 6.28 11.97 -1.04
N ASN A 48 6.26 11.56 0.23
CA ASN A 48 7.44 11.12 1.01
C ASN A 48 7.19 9.76 1.67
N LEU A 49 6.53 8.83 0.97
CA LEU A 49 6.10 7.56 1.55
C LEU A 49 7.28 6.61 1.79
N LEU A 50 7.46 6.18 3.04
CA LEU A 50 8.22 4.98 3.37
C LEU A 50 7.33 3.76 3.14
N LEU A 51 7.70 2.91 2.17
CA LEU A 51 7.01 1.67 1.86
C LEU A 51 7.81 0.49 2.44
N ASP A 52 7.28 -0.17 3.46
CA ASP A 52 7.81 -1.42 3.99
C ASP A 52 6.87 -2.57 3.65
N ASN A 53 7.25 -3.38 2.67
CA ASN A 53 6.51 -4.55 2.22
C ASN A 53 7.37 -5.82 2.28
N ARG A 54 8.28 -5.92 3.24
CA ARG A 54 9.15 -7.10 3.40
C ARG A 54 8.29 -8.32 3.76
N GLU A 55 8.45 -9.40 2.99
CA GLU A 55 7.64 -10.62 3.12
C GLU A 55 6.12 -10.40 2.98
N GLY A 56 5.68 -9.24 2.49
CA GLY A 56 4.27 -8.91 2.28
C GLY A 56 3.86 -8.93 0.80
N VAL A 57 2.55 -8.86 0.57
CA VAL A 57 1.94 -8.86 -0.77
C VAL A 57 1.11 -7.58 -0.96
N ILE A 58 1.33 -6.90 -2.08
CA ILE A 58 0.45 -5.85 -2.60
C ILE A 58 0.01 -6.30 -3.99
N GLU A 59 -1.28 -6.55 -4.18
CA GLU A 59 -1.83 -7.08 -5.43
C GLU A 59 -3.05 -6.29 -5.90
N SER A 60 -3.16 -6.17 -7.22
CA SER A 60 -4.38 -5.73 -7.90
C SER A 60 -4.70 -6.72 -9.00
N ARG A 61 -5.97 -7.12 -9.13
CA ARG A 61 -6.46 -7.81 -10.34
C ARG A 61 -6.63 -6.88 -11.54
N GLY A 62 -6.73 -5.58 -11.29
CA GLY A 62 -6.71 -4.53 -12.30
C GLY A 62 -5.32 -3.92 -12.40
N ASN A 63 -5.27 -2.59 -12.53
CA ASN A 63 -4.00 -1.88 -12.54
C ASN A 63 -3.47 -1.68 -11.11
N LEU A 64 -2.23 -2.07 -10.87
CA LEU A 64 -1.47 -1.65 -9.70
C LEU A 64 -0.66 -0.40 -10.04
N THR A 65 -0.92 0.71 -9.33
CA THR A 65 -0.14 1.95 -9.43
C THR A 65 0.48 2.28 -8.08
N LEU A 66 1.80 2.42 -8.04
CA LEU A 66 2.55 2.93 -6.89
C LEU A 66 3.13 4.30 -7.28
N ASP A 67 2.45 5.38 -6.88
CA ASP A 67 2.90 6.76 -7.15
C ASP A 67 3.67 7.30 -5.94
N LEU A 68 4.96 6.98 -5.90
CA LEU A 68 5.87 7.29 -4.81
C LEU A 68 6.84 8.38 -5.28
N LYS A 69 6.56 9.66 -4.97
CA LYS A 69 7.43 10.77 -5.43
C LYS A 69 8.82 10.73 -4.82
N GLN A 70 8.93 10.17 -3.61
CA GLN A 70 10.18 9.78 -2.99
C GLN A 70 9.96 8.40 -2.37
N TRP A 71 10.79 7.43 -2.77
CA TRP A 71 10.76 6.09 -2.22
C TRP A 71 12.04 5.82 -1.44
N LYS A 72 11.91 5.19 -0.28
CA LYS A 72 13.04 4.65 0.48
C LYS A 72 12.64 3.28 0.99
N THR A 73 13.34 2.26 0.52
CA THR A 73 13.19 0.91 1.05
C THR A 73 13.86 0.84 2.41
N LEU A 74 13.16 0.31 3.41
CA LEU A 74 13.84 -0.18 4.60
C LEU A 74 14.61 -1.44 4.16
N GLY A 75 15.94 -1.38 4.28
CA GLY A 75 16.81 -2.52 3.97
C GLY A 75 16.42 -3.76 4.78
N ARG A 76 17.00 -4.91 4.42
CA ARG A 76 16.79 -6.18 5.13
C ARG A 76 16.83 -6.00 6.65
#